data_AF-A0A9W9LT36-F1
#
_entry.id   AF-A0A9W9LT36-F1
#
_cell.length_a   1.000
_cell.length_b   1.000
_cell.length_c   1.000
_cell.angle_alpha   90.00
_cell.angle_beta   90.00
_cell.angle_gamma   90.00
#
_symmetry.space_group_name_H-M   'P 1'
#
loop_
_entity.id
_entity.type
_entity.pdbx_description
1 polymer ?
#
loop_
_entity_poly.entity_id
_entity_poly.type
_entity_poly.pdbx_seq_one_letter_code
_entity_poly.pdbx_strand_id
1 'polypeptide(L)'
;MAPIPDVDPSNWLTQLREHIGVERQSQMYLSSLTLPATHNSHATTDHIEGWGWQKMEVANCQSSGIRAQLDMGVRSIDLRIGKDLGLRHGKVTLQGNLRDALHIMSEWLDNHPNETIMFQAKWDYWGDDRQPDQDHAPGQVNDLIQKEFWARGLVLDQQPKLSECIGKMVLFNDNGAGAFPLKGPEAPRTELSADMDVIDAHWIHVQRVLEWASRTSSPANQGEYYEIPCAQQSLDKLENLSLNNLWGNITSVKRPIDFATVINLRLHDWLLRNIHGRGEGRLGRVYVDFAEPNLVKATLLWNFV
;
A
#
# COMPACT_ATOMS: atom_id res chain seq x y z
N MET A 1 27.04 -3.78 15.97
CA MET A 1 25.71 -3.38 15.47
C MET A 1 24.82 -3.16 16.68
N ALA A 2 24.05 -2.07 16.72
CA ALA A 2 23.04 -1.90 17.76
C ALA A 2 21.98 -3.01 17.61
N PRO A 3 21.46 -3.57 18.71
CA PRO A 3 20.41 -4.58 18.63
C PRO A 3 19.15 -3.98 18.00
N ILE A 4 18.48 -4.77 17.15
CA ILE A 4 17.16 -4.43 16.60
C ILE A 4 16.18 -4.36 17.77
N PRO A 5 15.45 -3.24 17.96
CA PRO A 5 14.51 -3.13 19.06
C PRO A 5 13.38 -4.15 18.92
N ASP A 6 12.88 -4.66 20.04
CA ASP A 6 11.64 -5.42 20.01
C ASP A 6 10.48 -4.45 19.87
N VAL A 7 9.81 -4.51 18.72
CA VAL A 7 8.73 -3.62 18.33
C VAL A 7 7.45 -4.43 18.22
N ASP A 8 6.39 -3.95 18.85
CA ASP A 8 5.03 -4.48 18.66
C ASP A 8 4.50 -3.97 17.32
N PRO A 9 4.27 -4.85 16.33
CA PRO A 9 3.79 -4.42 15.02
C PRO A 9 2.41 -3.75 15.10
N SER A 10 1.57 -4.05 16.08
CA SER A 10 0.25 -3.39 16.20
C SER A 10 0.34 -1.96 16.74
N ASN A 11 1.44 -1.58 17.40
CA ASN A 11 1.64 -0.27 18.05
C ASN A 11 2.94 0.44 17.64
N TRP A 12 3.51 0.08 16.49
CA TRP A 12 4.88 0.52 16.16
C TRP A 12 5.01 2.02 15.91
N LEU A 13 3.98 2.71 15.40
CA LEU A 13 4.08 4.17 15.21
C LEU A 13 4.04 4.92 16.55
N THR A 14 3.34 4.39 17.54
CA THR A 14 3.33 4.88 18.92
C THR A 14 4.72 4.74 19.52
N GLN A 15 5.30 3.54 19.41
CA GLN A 15 6.68 3.28 19.88
C GLN A 15 7.70 4.15 19.14
N LEU A 16 7.53 4.37 17.84
CA LEU A 16 8.39 5.29 17.08
C LEU A 16 8.27 6.72 17.60
N ARG A 17 7.06 7.22 17.84
CA ARG A 17 6.83 8.58 18.38
C ARG A 17 7.46 8.77 19.73
N GLU A 18 7.38 7.77 20.61
CA GLU A 18 8.05 7.76 21.90
C GLU A 18 9.57 7.77 21.73
N HIS A 19 10.09 6.96 20.80
CA HIS A 19 11.52 6.87 20.50
C HIS A 19 12.11 8.19 19.97
N ILE A 20 11.40 8.89 19.08
CA ILE A 20 11.89 10.14 18.47
C ILE A 20 11.54 11.41 19.27
N GLY A 21 10.58 11.33 20.20
CA GLY A 21 10.14 12.44 21.06
C GLY A 21 9.17 13.41 20.39
N VAL A 22 8.52 14.25 21.21
CA VAL A 22 7.45 15.19 20.81
C VAL A 22 7.93 16.27 19.83
N GLU A 23 9.12 16.84 20.07
CA GLU A 23 9.67 17.89 19.21
C GLU A 23 9.89 17.38 17.78
N ARG A 24 10.56 16.23 17.64
CA ARG A 24 10.90 15.67 16.33
C ARG A 24 9.66 15.25 15.55
N GLN A 25 8.67 14.62 16.18
CA GLN A 25 7.44 14.20 15.47
C GLN A 25 6.61 15.39 14.95
N SER A 26 6.69 16.56 15.59
CA SER A 26 6.01 17.79 15.11
C SER A 26 6.66 18.40 13.86
N GLN A 27 7.91 18.04 13.58
CA GLN A 27 8.68 18.56 12.46
C GLN A 27 8.74 17.58 11.29
N MET A 28 8.60 16.28 11.55
CA MET A 28 8.62 15.22 10.54
C MET A 28 7.30 15.10 9.79
N TYR A 29 7.37 15.00 8.47
CA TYR A 29 6.22 14.59 7.65
C TYR A 29 5.99 13.08 7.70
N LEU A 30 4.75 12.64 7.44
CA LEU A 30 4.43 11.21 7.32
C LEU A 30 5.25 10.53 6.20
N SER A 31 5.54 11.22 5.09
CA SER A 31 6.44 10.76 4.02
C SER A 31 7.86 10.45 4.46
N SER A 32 8.27 10.91 5.65
CA SER A 32 9.61 10.68 6.19
C SER A 32 9.80 9.24 6.66
N LEU A 33 8.73 8.44 6.71
CA LEU A 33 8.74 7.08 7.21
C LEU A 33 8.89 6.05 6.08
N THR A 34 9.43 4.90 6.45
CA THR A 34 9.29 3.66 5.68
C THR A 34 8.03 2.94 6.14
N LEU A 35 6.99 2.90 5.30
CA LEU A 35 5.69 2.34 5.65
C LEU A 35 5.50 0.97 4.98
N PRO A 36 5.23 -0.10 5.74
CA PRO A 36 4.73 -1.33 5.16
C PRO A 36 3.35 -1.07 4.54
N ALA A 37 3.21 -1.42 3.26
CA ALA A 37 2.01 -1.16 2.47
C ALA A 37 1.53 -2.45 1.80
N THR A 38 0.22 -2.58 1.62
CA THR A 38 -0.38 -3.69 0.86
C THR A 38 -1.00 -3.19 -0.42
N HIS A 39 -0.78 -3.92 -1.52
CA HIS A 39 -1.43 -3.67 -2.80
C HIS A 39 -2.79 -4.37 -2.84
N ASN A 40 -3.82 -3.69 -3.37
CA ASN A 40 -5.21 -4.18 -3.38
C ASN A 40 -5.61 -4.83 -2.06
N SER A 41 -5.52 -4.08 -0.97
CA SER A 41 -5.55 -4.60 0.41
C SER A 41 -6.80 -5.42 0.73
N HIS A 42 -7.92 -5.20 0.05
CA HIS A 42 -9.17 -5.93 0.28
C HIS A 42 -9.36 -7.16 -0.62
N ALA A 43 -8.49 -7.37 -1.61
CA ALA A 43 -8.59 -8.46 -2.57
C ALA A 43 -8.07 -9.78 -1.98
N THR A 44 -8.91 -10.38 -1.11
CA THR A 44 -8.69 -11.69 -0.51
C THR A 44 -9.56 -12.75 -1.19
N THR A 45 -9.22 -14.03 -1.00
CA THR A 45 -10.03 -15.16 -1.49
C THR A 45 -11.49 -15.06 -1.01
N ASP A 46 -11.72 -14.68 0.24
CA ASP A 46 -13.06 -14.61 0.84
C ASP A 46 -13.90 -13.43 0.33
N HIS A 47 -13.24 -12.37 -0.15
CA HIS A 47 -13.93 -11.17 -0.64
C HIS A 47 -14.16 -11.16 -2.15
N ILE A 48 -13.63 -12.09 -2.93
CA ILE A 48 -13.83 -12.10 -4.39
C ILE A 48 -15.23 -12.67 -4.72
N GLU A 49 -16.09 -11.88 -5.37
CA GLU A 49 -17.49 -12.26 -5.64
C GLU A 49 -17.70 -12.93 -7.01
N GLY A 50 -18.51 -13.99 -7.06
CA GLY A 50 -19.18 -14.42 -8.30
C GLY A 50 -18.28 -15.05 -9.37
N TRP A 51 -17.03 -15.39 -9.04
CA TRP A 51 -16.09 -15.98 -9.98
C TRP A 51 -15.73 -17.43 -9.59
N GLY A 52 -15.46 -18.27 -10.61
CA GLY A 52 -14.90 -19.61 -10.38
C GLY A 52 -13.46 -19.55 -9.86
N TRP A 53 -13.00 -20.64 -9.22
CA TRP A 53 -11.73 -20.71 -8.48
C TRP A 53 -10.51 -20.11 -9.21
N GLN A 54 -10.39 -20.37 -10.51
CA GLN A 54 -9.30 -19.90 -11.38
C GLN A 54 -9.18 -18.36 -11.41
N LYS A 55 -10.31 -17.66 -11.44
CA LYS A 55 -10.34 -16.19 -11.50
C LYS A 55 -10.10 -15.56 -10.14
N MET A 56 -10.41 -16.29 -9.06
CA MET A 56 -10.02 -15.88 -7.71
C MET A 56 -8.50 -15.87 -7.59
N GLU A 57 -7.80 -16.86 -8.16
CA GLU A 57 -6.34 -16.96 -8.01
C GLU A 57 -5.55 -15.81 -8.66
N VAL A 58 -6.06 -15.21 -9.74
CA VAL A 58 -5.39 -14.09 -10.43
C VAL A 58 -5.76 -12.73 -9.86
N ALA A 59 -6.87 -12.64 -9.12
CA ALA A 59 -7.33 -11.40 -8.47
C ALA A 59 -7.03 -11.38 -6.97
N ASN A 60 -6.58 -12.50 -6.38
CA ASN A 60 -6.22 -12.56 -4.98
C ASN A 60 -4.83 -11.94 -4.78
N CYS A 61 -4.77 -10.86 -4.01
CA CYS A 61 -3.52 -10.16 -3.68
C CYS A 61 -3.14 -10.34 -2.21
N GLN A 62 -4.08 -10.71 -1.33
CA GLN A 62 -3.84 -10.77 0.11
C GLN A 62 -4.43 -12.02 0.75
N SER A 63 -3.70 -12.60 1.71
CA SER A 63 -4.20 -13.71 2.54
C SER A 63 -4.95 -13.24 3.79
N SER A 64 -4.81 -11.97 4.16
CA SER A 64 -5.32 -11.38 5.40
C SER A 64 -6.29 -10.26 5.10
N GLY A 65 -7.39 -10.15 5.86
CA GLY A 65 -8.26 -8.97 5.80
C GLY A 65 -7.57 -7.72 6.38
N ILE A 66 -8.16 -6.54 6.16
CA ILE A 66 -7.58 -5.24 6.55
C ILE A 66 -7.21 -5.20 8.04
N ARG A 67 -8.06 -5.69 8.95
CA ARG A 67 -7.76 -5.70 10.40
C ARG A 67 -6.48 -6.48 10.72
N ALA A 68 -6.35 -7.69 10.18
CA ALA A 68 -5.17 -8.52 10.39
C ALA A 68 -3.91 -7.91 9.75
N GLN A 69 -4.03 -7.20 8.63
CA GLN A 69 -2.93 -6.43 8.03
C GLN A 69 -2.46 -5.30 8.98
N LEU A 70 -3.40 -4.58 9.61
CA LEU A 70 -3.06 -3.55 10.59
C LEU A 70 -2.40 -4.14 11.85
N ASP A 71 -2.92 -5.27 12.35
CA ASP A 71 -2.37 -5.98 13.51
C ASP A 71 -0.93 -6.46 13.27
N MET A 72 -0.58 -6.86 12.05
CA MET A 72 0.79 -7.25 11.70
C MET A 72 1.72 -6.06 11.39
N GLY A 73 1.21 -4.82 11.38
CA GLY A 73 2.00 -3.59 11.26
C GLY A 73 1.90 -2.85 9.92
N VAL A 74 1.01 -3.26 9.02
CA VAL A 74 0.73 -2.49 7.79
C VAL A 74 0.12 -1.14 8.16
N ARG A 75 0.59 -0.07 7.53
CA ARG A 75 0.11 1.31 7.78
C ARG A 75 -0.25 2.09 6.51
N SER A 76 -0.14 1.46 5.33
CA SER A 76 -0.58 2.02 4.07
C SER A 76 -1.47 1.03 3.32
N ILE A 77 -2.75 1.36 3.18
CA ILE A 77 -3.80 0.50 2.63
C ILE A 77 -4.20 0.98 1.24
N ASP A 78 -4.15 0.09 0.24
CA ASP A 78 -4.60 0.34 -1.13
C ASP A 78 -6.01 -0.18 -1.34
N LEU A 79 -7.00 0.72 -1.37
CA LEU A 79 -8.37 0.37 -1.71
C LEU A 79 -8.68 0.79 -3.15
N ARG A 80 -9.27 -0.13 -3.88
CA ARG A 80 -9.71 0.08 -5.27
C ARG A 80 -11.23 0.08 -5.32
N ILE A 81 -11.77 1.13 -5.94
CA ILE A 81 -13.19 1.41 -5.97
C ILE A 81 -13.71 1.48 -7.40
N GLY A 82 -14.99 1.15 -7.57
CA GLY A 82 -15.74 1.42 -8.78
C GLY A 82 -16.98 2.24 -8.50
N LYS A 83 -18.02 2.00 -9.29
CA LYS A 83 -19.33 2.64 -9.15
C LYS A 83 -19.85 2.55 -7.71
N ASP A 84 -20.49 3.62 -7.24
CA ASP A 84 -21.10 3.73 -5.91
C ASP A 84 -20.10 3.46 -4.76
N LEU A 85 -18.79 3.65 -5.00
CA LEU A 85 -17.69 3.34 -4.07
C LEU A 85 -17.57 1.86 -3.69
N GLY A 86 -18.16 0.95 -4.48
CA GLY A 86 -18.00 -0.51 -4.28
C GLY A 86 -16.55 -0.93 -4.47
N LEU A 87 -16.07 -1.88 -3.64
CA LEU A 87 -14.70 -2.36 -3.71
C LEU A 87 -14.49 -3.29 -4.91
N ARG A 88 -13.37 -3.15 -5.63
CA ARG A 88 -13.09 -3.89 -6.87
C ARG A 88 -11.61 -4.20 -7.03
N HIS A 89 -11.29 -5.03 -8.01
CA HIS A 89 -9.96 -5.17 -8.57
C HIS A 89 -10.10 -5.33 -10.10
N GLY A 90 -9.87 -4.26 -10.85
CA GLY A 90 -10.13 -4.21 -12.29
C GLY A 90 -11.58 -4.59 -12.62
N LYS A 91 -11.78 -5.67 -13.38
CA LYS A 91 -13.10 -6.21 -13.74
C LYS A 91 -13.75 -7.04 -12.62
N VAL A 92 -13.00 -7.41 -11.59
CA VAL A 92 -13.46 -8.25 -10.48
C VAL A 92 -14.14 -7.38 -9.42
N THR A 93 -15.37 -7.73 -9.03
CA THR A 93 -16.06 -7.13 -7.89
C THR A 93 -15.61 -7.81 -6.61
N LEU A 94 -15.36 -7.02 -5.57
CA LEU A 94 -15.08 -7.49 -4.23
C LEU A 94 -16.29 -7.24 -3.33
N GLN A 95 -16.46 -8.06 -2.31
CA GLN A 95 -17.50 -7.90 -1.30
C GLN A 95 -17.30 -6.58 -0.55
N GLY A 96 -18.39 -5.85 -0.37
CA GLY A 96 -18.43 -4.63 0.42
C GLY A 96 -18.10 -3.35 -0.34
N ASN A 97 -18.11 -2.26 0.40
CA ASN A 97 -17.93 -0.89 -0.07
C ASN A 97 -16.76 -0.22 0.65
N LEU A 98 -16.27 0.90 0.11
CA LEU A 98 -15.30 1.74 0.79
C LEU A 98 -15.71 2.07 2.23
N ARG A 99 -17.00 2.37 2.46
CA ARG A 99 -17.52 2.64 3.82
C ARG A 99 -17.20 1.51 4.80
N ASP A 100 -17.36 0.25 4.38
CA ASP A 100 -17.12 -0.91 5.26
C ASP A 100 -15.63 -1.04 5.62
N ALA A 101 -14.74 -0.83 4.64
CA ALA A 101 -13.30 -0.80 4.87
C ALA A 101 -12.88 0.35 5.81
N LEU A 102 -13.47 1.55 5.65
CA LEU A 102 -13.23 2.68 6.55
C LEU A 102 -13.73 2.40 7.98
N HIS A 103 -14.84 1.69 8.16
CA HIS A 103 -15.29 1.25 9.49
C HIS A 103 -14.28 0.33 10.16
N ILE A 104 -13.78 -0.68 9.46
CA ILE A 104 -12.75 -1.61 10.00
C ILE A 104 -11.52 -0.82 10.49
N MET A 105 -11.04 0.13 9.68
CA MET A 105 -9.89 0.96 10.03
C MET A 105 -10.18 1.90 11.21
N SER A 106 -11.38 2.50 11.25
CA SER A 106 -11.82 3.37 12.35
C SER A 106 -11.90 2.60 13.67
N GLU A 107 -12.54 1.43 13.69
CA GLU A 107 -12.65 0.57 14.88
C GLU A 107 -11.28 0.07 15.36
N TRP A 108 -10.35 -0.18 14.43
CA TRP A 108 -8.99 -0.53 14.80
C TRP A 108 -8.27 0.63 15.50
N LEU A 109 -8.46 1.87 15.02
CA LEU A 109 -7.93 3.09 15.66
C LEU A 109 -8.61 3.41 17.01
N ASP A 110 -9.79 2.88 17.30
CA ASP A 110 -10.38 2.97 18.65
C ASP A 110 -9.57 2.14 19.65
N ASN A 111 -9.01 1.01 19.21
CA ASN A 111 -8.15 0.15 20.03
C ASN A 111 -6.67 0.59 20.00
N HIS A 112 -6.27 1.39 19.00
CA HIS A 112 -4.91 1.88 18.79
C HIS A 112 -4.92 3.40 18.55
N PRO A 113 -5.34 4.22 19.53
CA PRO A 113 -5.67 5.64 19.32
C PRO A 113 -4.47 6.52 18.97
N ASN A 114 -3.26 6.03 19.22
CA ASN A 114 -2.04 6.74 18.87
C ASN A 114 -1.49 6.33 17.50
N GLU A 115 -2.04 5.32 16.85
CA GLU A 115 -1.60 4.87 15.52
C GLU A 115 -2.17 5.77 14.41
N THR A 116 -1.68 5.55 13.19
CA THR A 116 -2.12 6.28 11.99
C THR A 116 -2.30 5.28 10.87
N ILE A 117 -3.37 5.40 10.09
CA ILE A 117 -3.54 4.59 8.88
C ILE A 117 -3.49 5.52 7.68
N MET A 118 -2.57 5.28 6.76
CA MET A 118 -2.55 5.94 5.46
C MET A 118 -3.36 5.09 4.48
N PHE A 119 -4.22 5.70 3.66
CA PHE A 119 -4.97 4.93 2.66
C PHE A 119 -5.26 5.71 1.37
N GLN A 120 -5.36 4.98 0.27
CA GLN A 120 -5.91 5.47 -1.00
C GLN A 120 -7.25 4.81 -1.28
N ALA A 121 -8.12 5.54 -1.96
CA ALA A 121 -9.27 5.00 -2.66
C ALA A 121 -9.14 5.38 -4.14
N LYS A 122 -8.65 4.45 -4.96
CA LYS A 122 -8.37 4.68 -6.38
C LYS A 122 -9.44 4.05 -7.26
N TRP A 123 -9.91 4.80 -8.25
CA TRP A 123 -10.82 4.26 -9.26
C TRP A 123 -10.13 3.17 -10.08
N ASP A 124 -10.74 1.98 -10.12
CA ASP A 124 -10.17 0.76 -10.72
C ASP A 124 -11.21 0.01 -11.56
N TYR A 125 -12.17 0.73 -12.15
CA TYR A 125 -13.15 0.15 -13.07
C TYR A 125 -12.66 0.26 -14.51
N TRP A 126 -12.43 -0.88 -15.16
CA TRP A 126 -12.06 -1.00 -16.58
C TRP A 126 -13.16 -1.70 -17.40
N GLY A 127 -14.24 -0.99 -17.66
CA GLY A 127 -15.19 -1.32 -18.73
C GLY A 127 -14.89 -0.51 -20.00
N ASP A 128 -15.49 -0.89 -21.13
CA ASP A 128 -15.21 -0.29 -22.46
C ASP A 128 -15.53 1.22 -22.58
N ASP A 129 -16.17 1.82 -21.56
CA ASP A 129 -16.44 3.26 -21.49
C ASP A 129 -15.99 3.86 -20.14
N ARG A 130 -15.34 5.05 -20.20
CA ARG A 130 -15.11 5.93 -19.04
C ARG A 130 -16.47 6.22 -18.40
N GLN A 131 -16.69 5.70 -17.20
CA GLN A 131 -17.95 5.91 -16.49
C GLN A 131 -18.03 7.39 -16.06
N PRO A 132 -19.20 8.04 -16.17
CA PRO A 132 -19.40 9.42 -15.67
C PRO A 132 -18.96 9.61 -14.21
N ASP A 133 -19.05 8.55 -13.41
CA ASP A 133 -18.72 8.55 -11.99
C ASP A 133 -17.21 8.57 -11.71
N GLN A 134 -16.36 8.20 -12.68
CA GLN A 134 -14.91 8.12 -12.50
C GLN A 134 -14.30 9.47 -12.09
N ASP A 135 -14.76 10.57 -12.69
CA ASP A 135 -14.24 11.91 -12.43
C ASP A 135 -14.78 12.49 -11.11
N HIS A 136 -15.90 11.94 -10.62
CA HIS A 136 -16.55 12.34 -9.38
C HIS A 136 -16.07 11.53 -8.17
N ALA A 137 -15.47 10.36 -8.39
CA ALA A 137 -15.05 9.45 -7.34
C ALA A 137 -14.17 10.10 -6.25
N PRO A 138 -13.16 10.94 -6.56
CA PRO A 138 -12.38 11.62 -5.52
C PRO A 138 -13.23 12.52 -4.62
N GLY A 139 -14.22 13.22 -5.20
CA GLY A 139 -15.17 14.04 -4.46
C GLY A 139 -16.07 13.20 -3.56
N GLN A 140 -16.58 12.07 -4.06
CA GLN A 140 -17.40 11.14 -3.29
C GLN A 140 -16.65 10.52 -2.10
N VAL A 141 -15.37 10.17 -2.29
CA VAL A 141 -14.50 9.67 -1.22
C VAL A 141 -14.31 10.73 -0.14
N ASN A 142 -13.97 11.97 -0.52
CA ASN A 142 -13.81 13.06 0.43
C ASN A 142 -15.12 13.33 1.20
N ASP A 143 -16.25 13.39 0.49
CA ASP A 143 -17.57 13.56 1.08
C ASP A 143 -17.89 12.47 2.11
N LEU A 144 -17.61 11.20 1.80
CA LEU A 144 -17.81 10.09 2.73
C LEU A 144 -17.00 10.29 4.01
N ILE A 145 -15.72 10.63 3.86
CA ILE A 145 -14.82 10.84 5.00
C ILE A 145 -15.31 12.01 5.85
N GLN A 146 -15.65 13.14 5.23
CA GLN A 146 -16.08 14.35 5.93
C GLN A 146 -17.47 14.20 6.59
N LYS A 147 -18.37 13.42 6.01
CA LYS A 147 -19.73 13.23 6.54
C LYS A 147 -19.79 12.18 7.64
N GLU A 148 -19.08 11.07 7.47
CA GLU A 148 -19.27 9.89 8.32
C GLU A 148 -18.06 9.57 9.20
N PHE A 149 -16.86 9.91 8.75
CA PHE A 149 -15.61 9.58 9.45
C PHE A 149 -14.86 10.80 9.97
N TRP A 150 -15.46 11.99 10.04
CA TRP A 150 -14.77 13.26 10.36
C TRP A 150 -13.88 13.23 11.62
N ALA A 151 -14.25 12.42 12.63
CA ALA A 151 -13.47 12.29 13.86
C ALA A 151 -12.13 11.57 13.66
N ARG A 152 -12.05 10.66 12.67
CA ARG A 152 -10.89 9.82 12.38
C ARG A 152 -10.28 10.10 11.02
N GLY A 153 -11.05 10.57 10.06
CA GLY A 153 -10.61 10.93 8.72
C GLY A 153 -9.82 12.23 8.70
N LEU A 154 -8.72 12.23 7.98
CA LEU A 154 -7.90 13.40 7.71
C LEU A 154 -7.74 13.54 6.20
N VAL A 155 -8.30 14.62 5.66
CA VAL A 155 -8.19 15.02 4.26
C VAL A 155 -7.50 16.37 4.23
N LEU A 156 -6.34 16.44 3.57
CA LEU A 156 -5.50 17.63 3.49
C LEU A 156 -5.12 17.90 2.04
N ASP A 157 -4.69 19.12 1.74
CA ASP A 157 -4.13 19.54 0.46
C ASP A 157 -2.59 19.61 0.47
N GLN A 158 -2.00 19.39 1.64
CA GLN A 158 -0.56 19.41 1.89
C GLN A 158 -0.12 18.21 2.72
N GLN A 159 1.20 18.01 2.77
CA GLN A 159 1.78 16.88 3.48
C GLN A 159 1.58 16.96 4.99
N PRO A 160 0.95 15.97 5.63
CA PRO A 160 0.74 16.01 7.07
C PRO A 160 2.03 15.75 7.84
N LYS A 161 2.17 16.45 8.96
CA LYS A 161 3.13 16.11 10.01
C LYS A 161 2.70 14.84 10.74
N LEU A 162 3.69 14.08 11.23
CA LEU A 162 3.43 12.84 11.95
C LEU A 162 2.56 13.04 13.21
N SER A 163 2.68 14.21 13.85
CA SER A 163 1.84 14.61 14.99
C SER A 163 0.38 14.90 14.61
N GLU A 164 0.11 15.39 13.40
CA GLU A 164 -1.27 15.68 12.92
C GLU A 164 -2.04 14.39 12.61
N CYS A 165 -1.32 13.30 12.36
CA CYS A 165 -1.89 12.03 11.96
C CYS A 165 -2.32 11.13 13.13
N ILE A 166 -2.07 11.52 14.39
CA ILE A 166 -2.32 10.68 15.56
C ILE A 166 -3.81 10.32 15.64
N GLY A 167 -4.11 9.02 15.63
CA GLY A 167 -5.47 8.50 15.70
C GLY A 167 -6.28 8.73 14.43
N LYS A 168 -5.63 9.00 13.29
CA LYS A 168 -6.28 9.35 12.03
C LYS A 168 -6.07 8.33 10.91
N MET A 169 -7.09 8.22 10.07
CA MET A 169 -7.04 7.66 8.72
C MET A 169 -6.76 8.81 7.74
N VAL A 170 -5.60 8.78 7.11
CA VAL A 170 -5.07 9.87 6.29
C VAL A 170 -5.23 9.50 4.82
N LEU A 171 -6.14 10.20 4.13
CA LEU A 171 -6.39 10.00 2.71
C LEU A 171 -5.29 10.66 1.89
N PHE A 172 -4.71 9.91 0.95
CA PHE A 172 -3.82 10.45 -0.08
C PHE A 172 -4.34 10.09 -1.49
N ASN A 173 -3.89 10.83 -2.50
CA ASN A 173 -4.25 10.57 -3.90
C ASN A 173 -3.06 10.81 -4.83
N ASP A 174 -2.76 9.82 -5.67
CA ASP A 174 -1.71 9.90 -6.68
C ASP A 174 -2.10 10.84 -7.85
N ASN A 175 -3.41 11.13 -8.02
CA ASN A 175 -3.98 11.83 -9.18
C ASN A 175 -4.66 13.19 -8.87
N GLY A 176 -4.39 13.79 -7.70
CA GLY A 176 -4.45 15.25 -7.54
C GLY A 176 -5.81 15.93 -7.29
N ALA A 177 -6.89 15.24 -6.93
CA ALA A 177 -8.12 15.88 -6.45
C ALA A 177 -8.55 15.34 -5.08
N GLY A 178 -8.88 16.22 -4.15
CA GLY A 178 -9.54 15.87 -2.88
C GLY A 178 -8.69 15.13 -1.83
N ALA A 179 -7.37 15.06 -2.01
CA ALA A 179 -6.42 14.53 -1.03
C ALA A 179 -5.03 15.15 -1.27
N PHE A 180 -4.10 14.99 -0.32
CA PHE A 180 -2.80 15.63 -0.44
C PHE A 180 -2.01 14.94 -1.56
N PRO A 181 -1.39 15.70 -2.47
CA PRO A 181 -0.75 15.14 -3.65
C PRO A 181 0.55 14.43 -3.24
N LEU A 182 0.71 13.18 -3.65
CA LEU A 182 1.98 12.49 -3.53
C LEU A 182 2.91 12.99 -4.64
N LYS A 183 3.69 14.03 -4.34
CA LYS A 183 4.78 14.48 -5.21
C LYS A 183 6.07 13.83 -4.72
N GLY A 184 6.63 12.98 -5.57
CA GLY A 184 7.89 12.29 -5.34
C GLY A 184 8.77 12.33 -6.58
N PRO A 185 10.08 12.13 -6.44
CA PRO A 185 10.94 11.95 -7.60
C PRO A 185 10.50 10.67 -8.35
N GLU A 186 10.56 10.68 -9.68
CA GLU A 186 10.31 9.46 -10.46
C GLU A 186 11.42 8.46 -10.16
N ALA A 187 11.03 7.23 -9.77
CA ALA A 187 11.96 6.12 -9.66
C ALA A 187 12.68 5.92 -11.01
N PRO A 188 13.93 5.42 -11.01
CA PRO A 188 14.66 5.14 -12.24
C PRO A 188 13.80 4.25 -13.14
N ARG A 189 13.40 4.76 -14.30
CA ARG A 189 12.75 3.94 -15.32
C ARG A 189 13.78 2.93 -15.77
N THR A 190 13.57 1.68 -15.43
CA THR A 190 14.33 0.61 -16.07
C THR A 190 13.66 0.35 -17.41
N GLU A 191 14.39 0.52 -18.50
CA GLU A 191 14.06 -0.10 -19.80
C GLU A 191 14.18 -1.64 -19.68
N LEU A 192 13.47 -2.24 -18.72
CA LEU A 192 13.28 -3.67 -18.71
C LEU A 192 12.17 -3.95 -19.72
N SER A 193 12.51 -4.84 -20.65
CA SER A 193 11.65 -5.36 -21.72
C SER A 193 10.32 -5.88 -21.16
N ALA A 194 9.43 -6.32 -22.05
CA ALA A 194 8.12 -6.91 -21.76
C ALA A 194 8.07 -8.09 -20.74
N ASP A 195 9.17 -8.38 -20.04
CA ASP A 195 9.48 -9.50 -19.16
C ASP A 195 9.32 -9.21 -17.66
N MET A 196 8.54 -8.20 -17.24
CA MET A 196 8.11 -8.09 -15.83
C MET A 196 7.33 -9.32 -15.35
N ASP A 197 6.92 -10.20 -16.26
CA ASP A 197 6.37 -11.52 -15.95
C ASP A 197 7.44 -12.53 -15.47
N VAL A 198 8.73 -12.18 -15.59
CA VAL A 198 9.86 -12.98 -15.14
C VAL A 198 10.27 -12.49 -13.75
N ILE A 199 10.02 -13.33 -12.74
CA ILE A 199 10.25 -13.04 -11.32
C ILE A 199 11.65 -12.49 -11.03
N ASP A 200 12.70 -12.99 -11.70
CA ASP A 200 14.07 -12.51 -11.50
C ASP A 200 14.31 -11.10 -12.06
N ALA A 201 13.74 -10.79 -13.23
CA ALA A 201 13.79 -9.44 -13.80
C ALA A 201 13.02 -8.45 -12.92
N HIS A 202 11.85 -8.87 -12.42
CA HIS A 202 11.06 -8.10 -11.47
C HIS A 202 11.83 -7.82 -10.18
N TRP A 203 12.49 -8.83 -9.60
CA TRP A 203 13.32 -8.62 -8.41
C TRP A 203 14.47 -7.63 -8.64
N ILE A 204 15.15 -7.70 -9.79
CA ILE A 204 16.20 -6.72 -10.13
C ILE A 204 15.63 -5.29 -10.17
N HIS A 205 14.42 -5.11 -10.70
CA HIS A 205 13.74 -3.83 -10.67
C HIS A 205 13.48 -3.36 -9.24
N VAL A 206 12.84 -4.21 -8.42
CA VAL A 206 12.55 -3.90 -7.01
C VAL A 206 13.81 -3.51 -6.25
N GLN A 207 14.89 -4.28 -6.40
CA GLN A 207 16.17 -3.97 -5.77
C GLN A 207 16.73 -2.60 -6.18
N ARG A 208 16.65 -2.25 -7.47
CA ARG A 208 17.11 -0.93 -7.96
C ARG A 208 16.29 0.22 -7.38
N VAL A 209 14.97 0.06 -7.29
CA VAL A 209 14.09 1.09 -6.72
C VAL A 209 14.36 1.24 -5.21
N LEU A 210 14.57 0.13 -4.49
CA LEU A 210 14.98 0.15 -3.08
C LEU A 210 16.32 0.87 -2.85
N GLU A 211 17.33 0.54 -3.65
CA GLU A 211 18.65 1.17 -3.59
C GLU A 211 18.59 2.67 -3.93
N TRP A 212 17.79 3.04 -4.92
CA TRP A 212 17.55 4.43 -5.29
C TRP A 212 16.86 5.19 -4.15
N ALA A 213 15.74 4.69 -3.62
CA ALA A 213 15.03 5.35 -2.53
C ALA A 213 15.93 5.53 -1.30
N SER A 214 16.69 4.48 -0.93
CA SER A 214 17.63 4.53 0.19
C SER A 214 18.77 5.54 0.00
N ARG A 215 19.19 5.83 -1.24
CA ARG A 215 20.29 6.77 -1.53
C ARG A 215 19.83 8.19 -1.78
N THR A 216 18.63 8.36 -2.32
CA THR A 216 18.09 9.67 -2.73
C THR A 216 17.31 10.34 -1.60
N SER A 217 16.74 9.57 -0.69
CA SER A 217 16.00 10.14 0.43
C SER A 217 16.93 10.64 1.53
N SER A 218 16.56 11.77 2.12
CA SER A 218 17.28 12.46 3.20
C SER A 218 16.34 13.31 4.06
N PRO A 219 16.78 13.83 5.20
CA PRO A 219 15.98 14.79 5.97
C PRO A 219 15.63 16.06 5.18
N ALA A 220 16.46 16.47 4.22
CA ALA A 220 16.23 17.67 3.41
C ALA A 220 15.01 17.54 2.47
N ASN A 221 14.67 16.32 2.06
CA ASN A 221 13.54 16.05 1.16
C ASN A 221 12.41 15.29 1.83
N GLN A 222 12.23 15.43 3.15
CA GLN A 222 11.21 14.73 3.94
C GLN A 222 9.75 14.87 3.43
N GLY A 223 9.44 15.88 2.62
CA GLY A 223 8.13 16.05 1.98
C GLY A 223 7.91 15.19 0.72
N GLU A 224 8.96 14.55 0.19
CA GLU A 224 8.90 13.69 -0.99
C GLU A 224 8.42 12.29 -0.64
N TYR A 225 7.58 11.73 -1.52
CA TYR A 225 7.09 10.37 -1.42
C TYR A 225 7.87 9.41 -2.30
N TYR A 226 8.15 8.24 -1.77
CA TYR A 226 8.72 7.12 -2.50
C TYR A 226 7.72 5.98 -2.49
N GLU A 227 7.57 5.34 -3.63
CA GLU A 227 6.72 4.17 -3.80
C GLU A 227 7.55 3.03 -4.36
N ILE A 228 7.54 1.91 -3.65
CA ILE A 228 8.26 0.70 -4.00
C ILE A 228 7.22 -0.38 -4.29
N PRO A 229 6.81 -0.58 -5.55
CA PRO A 229 5.93 -1.67 -5.93
C PRO A 229 6.72 -2.98 -5.96
N CYS A 230 6.67 -3.77 -4.89
CA CYS A 230 7.49 -4.97 -4.77
C CYS A 230 6.87 -6.18 -5.45
N ALA A 231 5.59 -6.48 -5.22
CA ALA A 231 4.94 -7.67 -5.79
C ALA A 231 3.68 -7.34 -6.62
N GLN A 232 3.44 -6.06 -6.90
CA GLN A 232 2.31 -5.63 -7.71
C GLN A 232 2.50 -6.06 -9.17
N GLN A 233 1.84 -7.15 -9.55
CA GLN A 233 1.64 -7.44 -10.96
C GLN A 233 0.54 -6.51 -11.48
N SER A 234 0.82 -5.71 -12.53
CA SER A 234 -0.27 -5.01 -13.19
C SER A 234 -1.11 -6.03 -13.95
N LEU A 235 -2.42 -6.01 -13.73
CA LEU A 235 -3.37 -6.83 -14.49
C LEU A 235 -3.47 -6.38 -15.96
N ASP A 236 -2.65 -5.42 -16.42
CA ASP A 236 -2.69 -4.87 -17.76
C ASP A 236 -2.54 -5.96 -18.84
N LYS A 237 -1.88 -7.08 -18.53
CA LYS A 237 -1.78 -8.24 -19.44
C LYS A 237 -3.01 -9.16 -19.46
N LEU A 238 -3.88 -9.09 -18.44
CA LEU A 238 -5.20 -9.71 -18.45
C LEU A 238 -6.21 -8.89 -19.26
N GLU A 239 -5.88 -7.65 -19.65
CA GLU A 239 -6.73 -6.81 -20.52
C GLU A 239 -7.00 -7.47 -21.89
N ASN A 240 -6.04 -8.25 -22.39
CA ASN A 240 -6.16 -9.01 -23.65
C ASN A 240 -6.82 -10.39 -23.48
N LEU A 241 -7.04 -10.83 -22.24
CA LEU A 241 -7.82 -12.03 -21.94
C LEU A 241 -9.28 -11.59 -21.82
N SER A 242 -9.98 -11.55 -22.96
CA SER A 242 -11.43 -11.38 -22.95
C SER A 242 -12.06 -12.35 -21.96
N LEU A 243 -13.15 -11.94 -21.28
CA LEU A 243 -13.88 -12.80 -20.35
C LEU A 243 -14.31 -14.15 -20.97
N ASN A 244 -14.32 -14.22 -22.31
CA ASN A 244 -14.63 -15.39 -23.13
C ASN A 244 -13.42 -16.31 -23.41
N ASN A 245 -12.18 -15.84 -23.28
CA ASN A 245 -10.95 -16.62 -23.50
C ASN A 245 -10.45 -17.35 -22.24
N LEU A 246 -11.08 -17.13 -21.08
CA LEU A 246 -10.69 -17.73 -19.78
C LEU A 246 -11.00 -19.23 -19.66
N TRP A 247 -11.68 -19.84 -20.64
CA TRP A 247 -11.84 -21.29 -20.73
C TRP A 247 -10.62 -22.00 -21.33
N GLY A 248 -9.66 -21.25 -21.90
CA GLY A 248 -8.39 -21.78 -22.42
C GLY A 248 -7.20 -21.26 -21.61
N ASN A 249 -6.49 -22.17 -20.92
CA ASN A 249 -5.16 -21.99 -20.31
C ASN A 249 -4.94 -20.74 -19.42
N ILE A 250 -5.63 -20.66 -18.27
CA ILE A 250 -5.19 -19.77 -17.17
C ILE A 250 -3.82 -20.18 -16.58
N THR A 251 -3.33 -21.38 -16.91
CA THR A 251 -2.05 -21.94 -16.45
C THR A 251 -0.82 -21.19 -16.97
N SER A 252 -0.95 -20.36 -18.01
CA SER A 252 0.15 -19.53 -18.52
C SER A 252 0.26 -18.15 -17.87
N VAL A 253 -0.75 -17.74 -17.08
CA VAL A 253 -0.74 -16.44 -16.38
C VAL A 253 -0.11 -16.64 -15.02
N LYS A 254 1.00 -15.94 -14.76
CA LYS A 254 1.58 -15.87 -13.42
C LYS A 254 0.61 -15.16 -12.50
N ARG A 255 0.38 -15.73 -11.31
CA ARG A 255 -0.53 -15.19 -10.31
C ARG A 255 0.24 -14.27 -9.36
N PRO A 256 -0.44 -13.31 -8.69
CA PRO A 256 0.19 -12.48 -7.66
C PRO A 256 0.96 -13.31 -6.61
N ILE A 257 0.42 -14.46 -6.19
CA ILE A 257 1.08 -15.35 -5.21
C ILE A 257 2.40 -15.94 -5.72
N ASP A 258 2.53 -16.19 -7.04
CA ASP A 258 3.75 -16.77 -7.62
C ASP A 258 4.91 -15.75 -7.54
N PHE A 259 4.61 -14.45 -7.67
CA PHE A 259 5.56 -13.36 -7.45
C PHE A 259 5.87 -13.18 -5.98
N ALA A 260 4.83 -13.03 -5.14
CA ALA A 260 4.96 -12.76 -3.72
C ALA A 260 5.82 -13.83 -3.01
N THR A 261 5.63 -15.12 -3.32
CA THR A 261 6.39 -16.23 -2.70
C THR A 261 7.90 -16.08 -2.87
N VAL A 262 8.37 -15.48 -3.98
CA VAL A 262 9.81 -15.30 -4.24
C VAL A 262 10.27 -13.91 -3.82
N ILE A 263 9.53 -12.87 -4.19
CA ILE A 263 9.93 -11.49 -3.96
C ILE A 263 9.86 -11.13 -2.48
N ASN A 264 8.86 -11.58 -1.74
CA ASN A 264 8.73 -11.26 -0.31
C ASN A 264 9.92 -11.80 0.49
N LEU A 265 10.39 -13.01 0.17
CA LEU A 265 11.59 -13.59 0.78
C LEU A 265 12.85 -12.77 0.45
N ARG A 266 13.04 -12.40 -0.82
CA ARG A 266 14.20 -11.60 -1.24
C ARG A 266 14.17 -10.19 -0.66
N LEU A 267 12.98 -9.59 -0.58
CA LEU A 267 12.75 -8.28 0.02
C LEU A 267 13.08 -8.29 1.51
N HIS A 268 12.57 -9.28 2.25
CA HIS A 268 12.89 -9.46 3.67
C HIS A 268 14.40 -9.54 3.89
N ASP A 269 15.08 -10.40 3.12
CA ASP A 269 16.53 -10.55 3.18
C ASP A 269 17.29 -9.26 2.85
N TRP A 270 16.84 -8.53 1.82
CA TRP A 270 17.45 -7.27 1.42
C TRP A 270 17.29 -6.21 2.51
N LEU A 271 16.09 -6.10 3.10
CA LEU A 271 15.81 -5.15 4.18
C LEU A 271 16.73 -5.39 5.38
N LEU A 272 16.87 -6.63 5.84
CA LEU A 272 17.71 -6.96 7.00
C LEU A 272 19.20 -6.77 6.72
N ARG A 273 19.68 -7.11 5.50
CA ARG A 273 21.09 -6.92 5.14
C ARG A 273 21.49 -5.45 5.06
N ASN A 274 20.56 -4.56 4.69
CA ASN A 274 20.86 -3.15 4.44
C ASN A 274 20.44 -2.21 5.57
N ILE A 275 19.71 -2.68 6.59
CA ILE A 275 19.13 -1.82 7.64
C ILE A 275 20.18 -0.99 8.40
N HIS A 276 21.36 -1.54 8.70
CA HIS A 276 22.42 -0.83 9.43
C HIS A 276 23.31 0.05 8.55
N GLY A 277 23.25 -0.12 7.22
CA GLY A 277 24.07 0.62 6.24
C GLY A 277 23.35 1.79 5.57
N ARG A 278 22.07 2.02 5.91
CA ARG A 278 21.18 2.96 5.21
C ARG A 278 21.45 4.44 5.49
N GLY A 279 22.17 4.76 6.55
CA GLY A 279 22.29 6.14 7.04
C GLY A 279 20.93 6.72 7.43
N GLU A 280 20.60 7.91 6.94
CA GLU A 280 19.30 8.56 7.18
C GLU A 280 18.25 8.26 6.08
N GLY A 281 18.58 7.38 5.13
CA GLY A 281 17.73 7.06 3.99
C GLY A 281 16.50 6.22 4.36
N ARG A 282 15.35 6.58 3.81
CA ARG A 282 14.05 5.91 3.92
C ARG A 282 13.60 5.30 2.58
N LEU A 283 12.66 4.36 2.63
CA LEU A 283 12.12 3.70 1.44
C LEU A 283 10.76 4.26 1.01
N GLY A 284 10.08 5.04 1.86
CA GLY A 284 8.70 5.42 1.64
C GLY A 284 7.77 4.21 1.79
N ARG A 285 6.81 4.05 0.89
CA ARG A 285 5.82 2.96 0.95
C ARG A 285 6.31 1.73 0.21
N VAL A 286 6.39 0.62 0.93
CA VAL A 286 6.84 -0.66 0.37
C VAL A 286 5.60 -1.54 0.17
N TYR A 287 5.09 -1.58 -1.06
CA TYR A 287 3.87 -2.29 -1.43
C TYR A 287 4.14 -3.76 -1.70
N VAL A 288 3.45 -4.64 -0.98
CA VAL A 288 3.56 -6.09 -1.14
C VAL A 288 2.18 -6.73 -1.35
N ASP A 289 2.19 -7.81 -2.12
CA ASP A 289 1.11 -8.80 -2.13
C ASP A 289 1.43 -9.88 -1.10
N PHE A 290 0.40 -10.45 -0.49
CA PHE A 290 0.49 -11.47 0.55
C PHE A 290 1.45 -11.07 1.67
N ALA A 291 1.17 -9.94 2.31
CA ALA A 291 1.96 -9.46 3.43
C ALA A 291 2.06 -10.53 4.54
N GLU A 292 3.28 -10.77 5.02
CA GLU A 292 3.56 -11.68 6.12
C GLU A 292 4.20 -10.94 7.30
N PRO A 293 3.93 -11.35 8.56
CA PRO A 293 4.39 -10.62 9.74
C PRO A 293 5.90 -10.34 9.78
N ASN A 294 6.75 -11.30 9.37
CA ASN A 294 8.20 -11.11 9.40
C ASN A 294 8.68 -10.06 8.39
N LEU A 295 8.11 -10.04 7.18
CA LEU A 295 8.43 -9.05 6.16
C LEU A 295 7.93 -7.66 6.57
N VAL A 296 6.73 -7.57 7.12
CA VAL A 296 6.18 -6.31 7.64
C VAL A 296 7.04 -5.79 8.79
N LYS A 297 7.46 -6.66 9.72
CA LYS A 297 8.39 -6.30 10.81
C LYS A 297 9.74 -5.82 10.27
N ALA A 298 10.33 -6.51 9.29
CA ALA A 298 11.58 -6.08 8.67
C ALA A 298 11.46 -4.68 8.02
N THR A 299 10.31 -4.39 7.42
CA THR A 299 10.03 -3.09 6.78
C THR A 299 9.87 -1.97 7.81
N LEU A 300 9.07 -2.15 8.87
CA LEU A 300 8.87 -1.09 9.87
C LEU A 300 10.14 -0.79 10.70
N LEU A 301 11.02 -1.79 10.87
CA LEU A 301 12.27 -1.63 11.62
C LEU A 301 13.23 -0.61 10.96
N TRP A 302 13.07 -0.34 9.66
CA TRP A 302 13.79 0.73 8.96
C TRP A 302 13.54 2.12 9.56
N ASN A 303 12.54 2.30 10.42
CA ASN A 303 12.32 3.58 11.11
C ASN A 303 13.07 3.71 12.44
N PHE A 304 13.64 2.62 12.96
CA PHE A 304 14.20 2.55 14.33
C PHE A 304 15.72 2.43 14.39
N VAL A 305 16.38 2.13 13.27
CA VAL A 305 17.84 1.88 13.19
C VAL A 305 18.51 3.03 12.46
#